data_AF-A0A2U3ES83-F1
#
_entry.id   AF-A0A2U3ES83-F1
#
_cell.length_a   1.000
_cell.length_b   1.000
_cell.length_c   1.000
_cell.angle_alpha   90.00
_cell.angle_beta   90.00
_cell.angle_gamma   90.00
#
_symmetry.space_group_name_H-M   'P 1'
#
loop_
_entity.id
_entity.type
_entity.pdbx_description
1 polymer ?
#
loop_
_entity_poly.entity_id
_entity_poly.type
_entity_poly.pdbx_seq_one_letter_code
_entity_poly.pdbx_strand_id
1 'polypeptide(L)'
;VYQQGVPFDGFSRATARRYRLTDAAYCAARGESSVWFVRQLFTGVVFPEAHLAGESRLHQLYRRRRMSIGTGLMVLTASLFSLGWYHYYLANRDAGHQVLLSARQFIGARESTGQQAFGADLLPRLNLIREATLSFGDYRRKNTPLADMGLYQGGRIGPYVETSYLALLQQQFLPAVLVGLAQDLQQAPPASEEKMSVLRVMRMTEDASGRSIPLVEQYMAGRWQKAFPEQGQIQQQLMQHLDYALRHTDWHKARVQKDPDAIAAWKPFAQPVA
;
A
#
# COMPACT_ATOMS: atom_id res chain seq x y z
N VAL A 1 33.56 -39.48 60.43
CA VAL A 1 33.10 -40.28 61.59
C VAL A 1 33.72 -41.65 61.45
N TYR A 2 34.71 -41.97 62.27
CA TYR A 2 35.31 -43.30 62.30
C TYR A 2 34.31 -44.25 63.00
N GLN A 3 33.77 -45.23 62.28
CA GLN A 3 32.83 -46.19 62.85
C GLN A 3 33.63 -47.26 63.59
N GLN A 4 33.50 -47.29 64.91
CA GLN A 4 33.98 -48.40 65.75
C GLN A 4 32.80 -49.37 65.90
N GLY A 5 32.98 -50.62 65.45
CA GLY A 5 31.95 -51.64 65.51
C GLY A 5 31.66 -52.04 66.95
N VAL A 6 30.70 -51.38 67.59
CA VAL A 6 30.12 -51.88 68.84
C VAL A 6 29.03 -52.89 68.42
N PRO A 7 29.06 -54.14 68.91
CA PRO A 7 27.99 -55.09 68.63
C PRO A 7 26.67 -54.49 69.11
N PHE A 8 25.75 -54.31 68.17
CA PHE A 8 24.40 -53.83 68.44
C PHE A 8 23.46 -55.02 68.39
N ASP A 9 22.91 -55.38 69.55
CA ASP A 9 21.78 -56.30 69.62
C ASP A 9 20.53 -55.52 70.03
N GLY A 10 19.62 -55.36 69.07
CA GLY A 10 18.36 -54.64 69.28
C GLY A 10 17.43 -55.38 70.25
N PHE A 11 17.55 -56.71 70.36
CA PHE A 11 16.67 -57.52 71.18
C PHE A 11 17.00 -57.37 72.67
N SER A 12 18.26 -57.56 73.07
CA SER A 12 18.70 -57.35 74.45
C SER A 12 18.38 -55.93 74.95
N ARG A 13 18.60 -54.92 74.10
CA ARG A 13 18.29 -53.51 74.44
C ARG A 13 16.80 -53.23 74.57
N ALA A 14 15.96 -53.79 73.69
CA ALA A 14 14.52 -53.66 73.81
C ALA A 14 13.98 -54.34 75.08
N THR A 15 14.56 -55.50 75.42
CA THR A 15 14.22 -56.28 76.61
C THR A 15 14.64 -55.54 77.88
N ALA A 16 15.85 -55.01 77.94
CA ALA A 16 16.35 -54.21 79.07
C ALA A 16 15.47 -52.98 79.32
N ARG A 17 15.07 -52.26 78.27
CA ARG A 17 14.13 -51.14 78.39
C ARG A 17 12.75 -51.56 78.90
N ARG A 18 12.21 -52.67 78.41
CA ARG A 18 10.88 -53.17 78.82
C ARG A 18 10.83 -53.54 80.29
N TYR A 19 11.90 -54.16 80.79
CA TYR A 19 12.00 -54.62 82.19
C TYR A 19 12.75 -53.64 83.11
N ARG A 20 13.10 -52.44 82.63
CA ARG A 20 13.88 -51.41 83.34
C ARG A 20 15.19 -51.95 83.92
N LEU A 21 15.82 -52.89 83.22
CA LEU A 21 17.15 -53.39 83.54
C LEU A 21 18.20 -52.43 82.96
N THR A 22 19.38 -52.40 83.57
CA THR A 22 20.53 -51.65 83.06
C THR A 22 20.95 -52.22 81.70
N ASP A 23 21.13 -51.36 80.69
CA ASP A 23 21.62 -51.78 79.37
C ASP A 23 22.99 -52.48 79.51
N ALA A 24 23.18 -53.61 78.82
CA ALA A 24 24.45 -54.31 78.82
C ALA A 24 25.53 -53.41 78.18
N ALA A 25 26.58 -53.11 78.94
CA ALA A 25 27.71 -52.32 78.45
C ALA A 25 28.63 -53.22 77.61
N TYR A 26 28.54 -53.12 76.29
CA TYR A 26 29.48 -53.77 75.38
C TYR A 26 30.75 -52.93 75.27
N CYS A 27 31.90 -53.54 75.54
CA CYS A 27 33.19 -52.91 75.25
C CYS A 27 33.31 -52.69 73.74
N ALA A 28 33.63 -51.46 73.33
CA ALA A 28 33.94 -51.17 71.93
C ALA A 28 35.11 -52.07 71.47
N ALA A 29 34.94 -52.76 70.36
CA ALA A 29 35.99 -53.57 69.78
C ALA A 29 37.19 -52.66 69.45
N ARG A 30 38.36 -52.94 70.06
CA ARG A 30 39.62 -52.26 69.70
C ARG A 30 40.14 -52.88 68.41
N GLY A 31 39.80 -52.26 67.29
CA GLY A 31 40.30 -52.61 65.96
C GLY A 31 40.35 -51.38 65.06
N GLU A 32 41.14 -51.46 63.98
CA GLU A 32 41.28 -50.37 63.02
C GLU A 32 39.92 -49.97 62.43
N SER A 33 39.60 -48.69 62.50
CA SER A 33 38.37 -48.13 61.95
C SER A 33 38.41 -48.17 60.43
N SER A 34 37.56 -48.99 59.81
CA SER A 34 37.45 -49.08 58.35
C SER A 34 36.29 -48.25 57.82
N VAL A 35 36.52 -47.53 56.72
CA VAL A 35 35.56 -46.58 56.14
C VAL A 35 34.88 -47.20 54.91
N TRP A 36 34.11 -48.27 55.11
CA TRP A 36 33.47 -49.00 54.01
C TRP A 36 32.35 -48.19 53.34
N PHE A 37 31.47 -47.57 54.13
CA PHE A 37 30.29 -46.87 53.60
C PHE A 37 30.63 -45.64 52.76
N VAL A 38 31.47 -44.74 53.27
CA VAL A 38 31.80 -43.49 52.57
C VAL A 38 32.55 -43.79 51.27
N ARG A 39 33.47 -44.78 51.29
CA ARG A 39 34.17 -45.20 50.08
C ARG A 39 33.17 -45.72 49.04
N GLN A 40 32.29 -46.65 49.42
CA GLN A 40 31.32 -47.25 48.49
C GLN A 40 30.28 -46.25 47.98
N LEU A 41 29.81 -45.33 48.82
CA LEU A 41 28.86 -44.28 48.42
C LEU A 41 29.48 -43.36 47.36
N PHE A 42 30.70 -42.87 47.60
CA PHE A 42 31.34 -41.96 46.68
C PHE A 42 31.81 -42.65 45.39
N THR A 43 32.43 -43.83 45.48
CA THR A 43 32.93 -44.53 44.28
C THR A 43 31.84 -45.26 43.50
N GLY A 44 30.79 -45.72 44.16
CA GLY A 44 29.74 -46.54 43.54
C GLY A 44 28.49 -45.76 43.11
N VAL A 45 28.20 -44.63 43.75
CA VAL A 45 26.96 -43.86 43.48
C VAL A 45 27.27 -42.42 43.05
N VAL A 46 28.09 -41.68 43.81
CA VAL A 46 28.27 -40.24 43.56
C VAL A 46 29.14 -39.96 42.33
N PHE A 47 30.31 -40.58 42.20
CA PHE A 47 31.20 -40.35 41.06
C PHE A 47 30.74 -41.01 39.74
N PRO A 48 30.18 -42.24 39.74
CA PRO A 48 29.67 -42.85 38.52
C PRO A 48 28.48 -42.10 37.91
N GLU A 49 27.67 -41.41 38.71
CA GLU A 49 26.53 -40.62 38.23
C GLU A 49 26.88 -39.16 37.94
N ALA A 50 28.13 -38.73 38.16
CA ALA A 50 28.57 -37.35 37.88
C ALA A 50 28.42 -36.97 36.39
N HIS A 51 28.41 -37.95 35.49
CA HIS A 51 28.22 -37.76 34.05
C HIS A 51 26.79 -37.33 33.68
N LEU A 52 25.79 -37.60 34.55
CA LEU A 52 24.41 -37.16 34.36
C LEU A 52 24.19 -35.68 34.71
N ALA A 53 25.04 -35.12 35.59
CA ALA A 53 25.00 -33.71 35.96
C ALA A 53 25.80 -32.80 35.00
N GLY A 54 26.51 -33.37 34.02
CA GLY A 54 27.30 -32.64 33.04
C GLY A 54 26.47 -32.16 31.84
N GLU A 55 26.70 -30.93 31.39
CA GLU A 55 26.07 -30.43 30.16
C GLU A 55 26.56 -31.25 28.96
N SER A 56 25.66 -31.99 28.32
CA SER A 56 26.04 -32.84 27.19
C SER A 56 26.47 -32.00 25.99
N ARG A 57 27.68 -32.24 25.49
CA ARG A 57 28.27 -31.51 24.35
C ARG A 57 27.39 -31.55 23.09
N LEU A 58 26.68 -32.67 22.87
CA LEU A 58 25.74 -32.81 21.76
C LEU A 58 24.57 -31.82 21.88
N HIS A 59 23.98 -31.67 23.06
CA HIS A 59 22.89 -30.71 23.27
C HIS A 59 23.38 -29.26 23.08
N GLN A 60 24.58 -28.93 23.56
CA GLN A 60 25.19 -27.62 23.28
C GLN A 60 25.39 -27.37 21.78
N LEU A 61 25.87 -28.36 21.03
CA LEU A 61 26.08 -28.26 19.58
C LEU A 61 24.75 -28.07 18.84
N TYR A 62 23.73 -28.88 19.13
CA TYR A 62 22.41 -28.73 18.54
C TYR A 62 21.76 -27.40 18.91
N ARG A 63 21.91 -26.94 20.16
CA ARG A 63 21.43 -25.62 20.60
C ARG A 63 22.11 -24.50 19.80
N ARG A 64 23.45 -24.51 19.71
CA ARG A 64 24.21 -23.51 18.93
C ARG A 64 23.82 -23.51 17.46
N ARG A 65 23.67 -24.69 16.84
CA ARG A 65 23.24 -24.83 15.44
C ARG A 65 21.82 -24.30 15.22
N ARG A 66 20.88 -24.60 16.12
CA ARG A 66 19.52 -24.05 16.05
C ARG A 66 19.52 -22.54 16.19
N MET A 67 20.29 -22.00 17.14
CA MET A 67 20.43 -20.55 17.31
C MET A 67 21.07 -19.90 16.08
N SER A 68 22.12 -20.47 15.50
CA SER A 68 22.78 -19.91 14.31
C SER A 68 21.90 -19.94 13.06
N ILE A 69 21.12 -21.01 12.88
CA ILE A 69 20.12 -21.11 11.80
C ILE A 69 19.01 -20.08 12.03
N GLY A 70 18.50 -19.99 13.28
CA GLY A 70 17.47 -19.03 13.64
C GLY A 70 17.90 -17.58 13.44
N THR A 71 19.11 -17.21 13.88
CA THR A 71 19.66 -15.86 13.64
C THR A 71 19.93 -15.61 12.16
N GLY A 72 20.45 -16.61 11.43
CA GLY A 72 20.66 -16.49 9.99
C GLY A 72 19.35 -16.24 9.24
N LEU A 73 18.29 -16.98 9.58
CA LEU A 73 16.96 -16.78 8.99
C LEU A 73 16.37 -15.42 9.37
N MET A 74 16.49 -15.01 10.63
CA MET A 74 16.02 -13.70 11.10
C MET A 74 16.71 -12.56 10.33
N VAL A 75 18.04 -12.61 10.21
CA VAL A 75 18.79 -11.60 9.45
C VAL A 75 18.35 -11.60 7.99
N LEU A 76 18.23 -12.76 7.35
CA LEU A 76 17.79 -12.86 5.97
C LEU A 76 16.39 -12.26 5.76
N THR A 77 15.42 -12.59 6.62
CA THR A 77 14.07 -12.02 6.54
C THR A 77 14.06 -10.52 6.78
N ALA A 78 14.82 -10.01 7.75
CA ALA A 78 14.96 -8.58 8.02
C ALA A 78 15.60 -7.84 6.83
N SER A 79 16.63 -8.42 6.21
CA SER A 79 17.25 -7.87 5.00
C SER A 79 16.27 -7.82 3.82
N LEU A 80 15.52 -8.90 3.57
CA LEU A 80 14.50 -8.91 2.51
C LEU A 80 13.40 -7.88 2.76
N PHE A 81 12.91 -7.76 3.99
CA PHE A 81 11.92 -6.75 4.36
C PHE A 81 12.45 -5.33 4.16
N SER A 82 13.69 -5.07 4.58
CA SER A 82 14.34 -3.77 4.43
C SER A 82 14.54 -3.40 2.96
N LEU A 83 14.93 -4.37 2.11
CA LEU A 83 15.06 -4.16 0.67
C LEU A 83 13.70 -3.87 0.00
N GLY A 84 12.65 -4.61 0.37
CA GLY A 84 11.30 -4.37 -0.13
C GLY A 84 10.79 -2.99 0.27
N TRP A 85 10.95 -2.63 1.55
CA TRP A 85 10.56 -1.32 2.07
C TRP A 85 11.32 -0.19 1.38
N TYR A 86 12.64 -0.34 1.19
CA TYR A 86 13.47 0.61 0.47
C TYR A 86 13.05 0.77 -1.00
N HIS A 87 12.70 -0.33 -1.69
CA HIS A 87 12.19 -0.28 -3.05
C HIS A 87 10.88 0.52 -3.14
N TYR A 88 9.92 0.24 -2.26
CA TYR A 88 8.65 0.99 -2.23
C TYR A 88 8.81 2.45 -1.81
N TYR A 89 9.77 2.73 -0.93
CA TYR A 89 10.17 4.09 -0.57
C TYR A 89 10.66 4.86 -1.80
N LEU A 90 11.58 4.28 -2.59
CA LEU A 90 12.07 4.91 -3.81
C LEU A 90 10.95 5.12 -4.83
N ALA A 91 10.11 4.10 -5.06
CA ALA A 91 9.00 4.21 -6.01
C ALA A 91 8.01 5.34 -5.63
N ASN A 92 7.64 5.45 -4.35
CA ASN A 92 6.75 6.51 -3.87
C ASN A 92 7.40 7.90 -3.89
N ARG A 93 8.69 7.98 -3.55
CA ARG A 93 9.48 9.21 -3.61
C ARG A 93 9.56 9.73 -5.05
N ASP A 94 9.88 8.85 -5.99
CA ASP A 94 10.04 9.21 -7.39
C ASP A 94 8.69 9.61 -8.01
N ALA A 95 7.60 8.90 -7.69
CA ALA A 95 6.25 9.31 -8.08
C ALA A 95 5.87 10.69 -7.52
N GLY A 96 6.17 10.96 -6.24
CA GLY A 96 5.96 12.27 -5.63
C GLY A 96 6.77 13.39 -6.30
N HIS A 97 8.03 13.11 -6.67
CA HIS A 97 8.85 14.04 -7.44
C HIS A 97 8.25 14.34 -8.82
N GLN A 98 7.71 13.34 -9.52
CA GLN A 98 7.05 13.55 -10.81
C GLN A 98 5.84 14.49 -10.66
N VAL A 99 4.96 14.25 -9.67
CA VAL A 99 3.83 15.18 -9.40
C VAL A 99 4.33 16.60 -9.15
N LEU A 100 5.38 16.77 -8.35
CA LEU A 100 5.92 18.09 -8.04
C LEU A 100 6.49 18.78 -9.30
N LEU A 101 7.18 18.03 -10.16
CA LEU A 101 7.71 18.53 -11.42
C LEU A 101 6.59 18.94 -12.37
N SER A 102 5.61 18.07 -12.60
CA SER A 102 4.44 18.37 -13.43
C SER A 102 3.64 19.56 -12.90
N ALA A 103 3.48 19.67 -11.57
CA ALA A 103 2.81 20.82 -10.95
C ALA A 103 3.59 22.13 -11.18
N ARG A 104 4.91 22.12 -11.04
CA ARG A 104 5.76 23.30 -11.31
C ARG A 104 5.69 23.69 -12.78
N GLN A 105 5.75 22.73 -13.69
CA GLN A 105 5.61 22.96 -15.13
C GLN A 105 4.22 23.51 -15.47
N PHE A 106 3.17 23.01 -14.82
CA PHE A 106 1.81 23.51 -14.99
C PHE A 106 1.64 24.96 -14.53
N ILE A 107 2.26 25.34 -13.40
CA ILE A 107 2.24 26.73 -12.90
C ILE A 107 3.04 27.66 -13.83
N GLY A 108 4.18 27.18 -14.35
CA GLY A 108 5.03 27.95 -15.26
C GLY A 108 4.50 28.03 -16.69
N ALA A 109 3.66 27.08 -17.11
CA ALA A 109 2.99 27.10 -18.40
C ALA A 109 2.00 28.27 -18.44
N ARG A 110 2.20 29.20 -19.36
CA ARG A 110 1.27 30.30 -19.60
C ARG A 110 -0.13 29.74 -19.87
N GLU A 111 -1.14 30.43 -19.34
CA GLU A 111 -2.53 30.16 -19.72
C GLU A 111 -2.64 30.43 -21.22
N SER A 112 -2.94 29.40 -22.00
CA SER A 112 -3.21 29.58 -23.42
C SER A 112 -4.54 30.31 -23.54
N THR A 113 -4.49 31.61 -23.77
CA THR A 113 -5.64 32.45 -24.18
C THR A 113 -6.06 32.17 -25.63
N GLY A 114 -5.61 31.04 -26.19
CA GLY A 114 -5.78 30.65 -27.58
C GLY A 114 -7.23 30.31 -27.87
N GLN A 115 -7.90 31.23 -28.55
CA GLN A 115 -9.26 31.14 -29.06
C GLN A 115 -9.41 30.12 -30.21
N GLN A 116 -8.66 29.00 -30.20
CA GLN A 116 -8.83 27.94 -31.18
C GLN A 116 -9.92 26.98 -30.69
N ALA A 117 -11.06 26.98 -31.37
CA ALA A 117 -12.29 26.24 -31.06
C ALA A 117 -12.18 24.71 -31.04
N PHE A 118 -10.97 24.16 -31.01
CA PHE A 118 -10.68 22.73 -31.06
C PHE A 118 -9.98 22.20 -29.80
N GLY A 119 -9.55 23.07 -28.88
CA GLY A 119 -8.95 22.68 -27.59
C GLY A 119 -7.49 22.17 -27.67
N ALA A 120 -6.86 22.17 -28.85
CA ALA A 120 -5.49 21.70 -29.03
C ALA A 120 -4.46 22.54 -28.26
N ASP A 121 -4.68 23.84 -28.12
CA ASP A 121 -3.82 24.76 -27.36
C ASP A 121 -3.77 24.45 -25.85
N LEU A 122 -4.74 23.67 -25.35
CA LEU A 122 -4.80 23.24 -23.95
C LEU A 122 -4.04 21.94 -23.71
N LEU A 123 -3.70 21.19 -24.78
CA LEU A 123 -3.07 19.87 -24.66
C LEU A 123 -1.78 19.87 -23.84
N PRO A 124 -0.83 20.81 -24.01
CA PRO A 124 0.40 20.79 -23.20
C PRO A 124 0.07 20.85 -21.71
N ARG A 125 -0.87 21.70 -21.31
CA ARG A 125 -1.27 21.91 -19.91
C ARG A 125 -2.09 20.75 -19.36
N LEU A 126 -3.01 20.20 -20.17
CA LEU A 126 -3.81 19.02 -19.83
C LEU A 126 -2.95 17.76 -19.69
N ASN A 127 -1.96 17.57 -20.58
CA ASN A 127 -1.03 16.45 -20.53
C ASN A 127 -0.18 16.48 -19.25
N LEU A 128 0.32 17.66 -18.85
CA LEU A 128 1.09 17.82 -17.62
C LEU A 128 0.31 17.40 -16.36
N ILE A 129 -0.93 17.88 -16.22
CA ILE A 129 -1.76 17.47 -15.07
C ILE A 129 -2.15 15.99 -15.17
N ARG A 130 -2.48 15.48 -16.36
CA ARG A 130 -2.80 14.07 -16.55
C ARG A 130 -1.62 13.16 -16.21
N GLU A 131 -0.40 13.55 -16.56
CA GLU A 131 0.80 12.81 -16.16
C GLU A 131 0.96 12.79 -14.63
N ALA A 132 0.70 13.93 -13.97
CA ALA A 132 0.68 14.01 -12.52
C ALA A 132 -0.37 13.07 -11.90
N THR A 133 -1.58 12.94 -12.47
CA THR A 133 -2.60 12.01 -11.93
C THR A 133 -2.19 10.55 -12.10
N LEU A 134 -1.45 10.22 -13.16
CA LEU A 134 -1.01 8.85 -13.45
C LEU A 134 0.23 8.40 -12.65
N SER A 135 0.99 9.33 -12.09
CA SER A 135 2.24 9.07 -11.34
C SER A 135 2.11 8.03 -10.22
N PHE A 136 0.99 8.01 -9.50
CA PHE A 136 0.70 7.06 -8.42
C PHE A 136 -0.20 5.89 -8.86
N GLY A 137 -0.50 5.79 -10.16
CA GLY A 137 -1.45 4.84 -10.73
C GLY A 137 -2.89 5.09 -10.30
N ASP A 138 -3.74 4.06 -10.39
CA ASP A 138 -5.12 4.12 -9.93
C ASP A 138 -5.18 4.11 -8.39
N TYR A 139 -5.12 5.30 -7.79
CA TYR A 139 -5.13 5.48 -6.34
C TYR A 139 -6.44 4.99 -5.70
N ARG A 140 -7.54 4.87 -6.47
CA ARG A 140 -8.83 4.39 -5.98
C ARG A 140 -8.79 2.89 -5.69
N ARG A 141 -7.99 2.14 -6.45
CA ARG A 141 -7.77 0.69 -6.24
C ARG A 141 -6.72 0.38 -5.16
N LYS A 142 -5.78 1.31 -4.92
CA LYS A 142 -4.67 1.13 -3.97
C LYS A 142 -4.91 1.77 -2.60
N ASN A 143 -6.16 2.04 -2.22
CA ASN A 143 -6.52 2.76 -0.99
C ASN A 143 -6.39 1.97 0.32
N THR A 144 -5.74 0.80 0.31
CA THR A 144 -5.51 -0.01 1.51
C THR A 144 -4.38 0.59 2.36
N PRO A 145 -4.50 0.67 3.70
CA PRO A 145 -3.46 1.25 4.57
C PRO A 145 -2.10 0.54 4.52
N LEU A 146 -2.07 -0.69 4.01
CA LEU A 146 -0.85 -1.51 3.83
C LEU A 146 -0.31 -1.49 2.40
N ALA A 147 -0.87 -0.66 1.51
CA ALA A 147 -0.35 -0.51 0.15
C ALA A 147 1.10 -0.04 0.19
N ASP A 148 1.95 -0.63 -0.65
CA ASP A 148 3.39 -0.38 -0.72
C ASP A 148 4.07 -0.44 0.67
N MET A 149 3.73 -1.46 1.48
CA MET A 149 4.22 -1.63 2.85
C MET A 149 3.90 -0.45 3.79
N GLY A 150 2.80 0.26 3.53
CA GLY A 150 2.36 1.43 4.29
C GLY A 150 2.99 2.76 3.85
N LEU A 151 3.76 2.76 2.76
CA LEU A 151 4.42 3.96 2.23
C LEU A 151 3.62 4.69 1.15
N TYR A 152 2.51 4.11 0.69
CA TYR A 152 1.75 4.65 -0.44
C TYR A 152 1.19 6.05 -0.16
N GLN A 153 1.64 7.05 -0.93
CA GLN A 153 1.18 8.45 -0.79
C GLN A 153 0.05 8.83 -1.76
N GLY A 154 -0.22 7.99 -2.78
CA GLY A 154 -1.19 8.30 -3.82
C GLY A 154 -2.62 8.49 -3.31
N GLY A 155 -3.01 7.83 -2.21
CA GLY A 155 -4.33 8.03 -1.59
C GLY A 155 -4.53 9.44 -1.03
N ARG A 156 -3.46 10.13 -0.64
CA ARG A 156 -3.51 11.51 -0.13
C ARG A 156 -3.37 12.52 -1.25
N ILE A 157 -2.47 12.28 -2.21
CA ILE A 157 -2.12 13.25 -3.27
C ILE A 157 -3.06 13.14 -4.47
N GLY A 158 -3.40 11.92 -4.88
CA GLY A 158 -4.22 11.60 -6.05
C GLY A 158 -5.51 12.41 -6.16
N PRO A 159 -6.35 12.47 -5.11
CA PRO A 159 -7.59 13.25 -5.14
C PRO A 159 -7.38 14.74 -5.46
N TYR A 160 -6.33 15.38 -4.94
CA TYR A 160 -6.07 16.80 -5.20
C TYR A 160 -5.67 17.05 -6.65
N VAL A 161 -4.77 16.20 -7.18
CA VAL A 161 -4.31 16.32 -8.57
C VAL A 161 -5.45 16.01 -9.53
N GLU A 162 -6.25 14.98 -9.25
CA GLU A 162 -7.41 14.65 -10.08
C GLU A 162 -8.49 15.73 -10.02
N THR A 163 -8.77 16.30 -8.84
CA THR A 163 -9.72 17.42 -8.73
C THR A 163 -9.25 18.61 -9.58
N SER A 164 -7.96 18.91 -9.56
CA SER A 164 -7.37 19.98 -10.38
C SER A 164 -7.48 19.67 -11.88
N TYR A 165 -7.28 18.41 -12.26
CA TYR A 165 -7.47 17.94 -13.63
C TYR A 165 -8.90 18.09 -14.12
N LEU A 166 -9.87 17.64 -13.31
CA LEU A 166 -11.30 17.76 -13.60
C LEU A 166 -11.72 19.22 -13.68
N ALA A 167 -11.23 20.08 -12.79
CA ALA A 167 -11.47 21.51 -12.85
C ALA A 167 -10.99 22.11 -14.18
N LEU A 168 -9.77 21.77 -14.62
CA LEU A 168 -9.25 22.25 -15.91
C LEU A 168 -10.08 21.74 -17.09
N LEU A 169 -10.48 20.47 -17.06
CA LEU A 169 -11.35 19.89 -18.09
C LEU A 169 -12.70 20.61 -18.15
N GLN A 170 -13.29 20.91 -16.99
CA GLN A 170 -14.60 21.56 -16.88
C GLN A 170 -14.56 23.07 -17.12
N GLN A 171 -13.47 23.77 -16.83
CA GLN A 171 -13.44 25.22 -16.94
C GLN A 171 -12.86 25.69 -18.28
N GLN A 172 -12.06 24.86 -18.96
CA GLN A 172 -11.34 25.28 -20.18
C GLN A 172 -11.56 24.32 -21.35
N PHE A 173 -11.40 23.01 -21.15
CA PHE A 173 -11.46 22.05 -22.25
C PHE A 173 -12.87 21.83 -22.81
N LEU A 174 -13.83 21.46 -21.96
CA LEU A 174 -15.22 21.24 -22.37
C LEU A 174 -15.88 22.51 -22.95
N PRO A 175 -15.66 23.72 -22.41
CA PRO A 175 -16.15 24.94 -23.05
C PRO A 175 -15.53 25.14 -24.44
N ALA A 176 -14.23 24.87 -24.62
CA ALA A 176 -13.60 24.95 -25.94
C ALA A 176 -14.22 23.95 -26.94
N VAL A 177 -14.53 22.73 -26.50
CA VAL A 177 -15.24 21.72 -27.31
C VAL A 177 -16.64 22.23 -27.70
N LEU A 178 -17.39 22.80 -26.75
CA LEU A 178 -18.72 23.33 -27.02
C LEU A 178 -18.71 24.57 -27.92
N VAL A 179 -17.69 25.43 -27.84
CA VAL A 179 -17.52 26.53 -28.81
C VAL A 179 -17.37 25.97 -30.23
N GLY A 180 -16.57 24.91 -30.39
CA GLY A 180 -16.44 24.22 -31.66
C GLY A 180 -17.75 23.63 -32.18
N LEU A 181 -18.51 22.97 -31.31
CA LEU A 181 -19.84 22.44 -31.66
C LEU A 181 -20.85 23.54 -31.97
N ALA A 182 -20.79 24.67 -31.29
CA ALA A 182 -21.64 25.83 -31.60
C ALA A 182 -21.34 26.40 -32.99
N GLN A 183 -20.08 26.38 -33.43
CA GLN A 183 -19.71 26.75 -34.81
C GLN A 183 -20.29 25.77 -35.83
N ASP A 184 -20.20 24.46 -35.57
CA ASP A 184 -20.80 23.44 -36.44
C ASP A 184 -22.31 23.60 -36.55
N LEU A 185 -22.95 23.95 -35.43
CA LEU A 185 -24.38 24.19 -35.37
C LEU A 185 -24.82 25.41 -36.19
N GLN A 186 -23.97 26.44 -36.25
CA GLN A 186 -24.20 27.64 -37.07
C GLN A 186 -23.98 27.38 -38.56
N GLN A 187 -23.05 26.50 -38.91
CA GLN A 187 -22.74 26.14 -40.30
C GLN A 187 -23.72 25.11 -40.88
N ALA A 188 -24.36 24.31 -40.04
CA ALA A 188 -25.31 23.29 -40.47
C ALA A 188 -26.59 23.90 -41.09
N PRO A 189 -27.12 23.35 -42.20
CA PRO A 189 -28.34 23.85 -42.83
C PRO A 189 -29.55 23.83 -41.87
N PRO A 190 -30.49 24.79 -42.01
CA PRO A 190 -31.69 24.81 -41.18
C PRO A 190 -32.54 23.55 -41.42
N ALA A 191 -33.14 23.02 -40.36
CA ALA A 191 -33.96 21.81 -40.37
C ALA A 191 -33.27 20.54 -40.94
N SER A 192 -31.94 20.47 -40.87
CA SER A 192 -31.18 19.30 -41.31
C SER A 192 -30.97 18.27 -40.19
N GLU A 193 -30.77 17.01 -40.59
CA GLU A 193 -30.32 15.94 -39.70
C GLU A 193 -28.95 16.28 -39.06
N GLU A 194 -28.08 16.94 -39.82
CA GLU A 194 -26.77 17.40 -39.34
C GLU A 194 -26.93 18.35 -38.15
N LYS A 195 -27.79 19.39 -38.25
CA LYS A 195 -28.05 20.33 -37.16
C LYS A 195 -28.57 19.61 -35.90
N MET A 196 -29.46 18.62 -36.07
CA MET A 196 -29.96 17.79 -34.97
C MET A 196 -28.87 16.91 -34.34
N SER A 197 -27.94 16.40 -35.14
CA SER A 197 -26.81 15.60 -34.65
C SER A 197 -25.89 16.43 -33.75
N VAL A 198 -25.60 17.68 -34.14
CA VAL A 198 -24.76 18.60 -33.35
C VAL A 198 -25.44 18.94 -32.02
N LEU A 199 -26.74 19.27 -32.03
CA LEU A 199 -27.50 19.54 -30.80
C LEU A 199 -27.48 18.33 -29.84
N ARG A 200 -27.60 17.12 -30.38
CA ARG A 200 -27.54 15.89 -29.59
C ARG A 200 -26.16 15.74 -28.94
N VAL A 201 -25.08 15.95 -29.69
CA VAL A 201 -23.71 15.85 -29.17
C VAL A 201 -23.44 16.93 -28.12
N MET A 202 -23.88 18.17 -28.34
CA MET A 202 -23.78 19.26 -27.36
C MET A 202 -24.49 18.89 -26.05
N ARG A 203 -25.74 18.41 -26.15
CA ARG A 203 -26.50 17.96 -24.97
C ARG A 203 -25.81 16.79 -24.26
N MET A 204 -25.37 15.77 -25.00
CA MET A 204 -24.67 14.62 -24.42
C MET A 204 -23.33 15.02 -23.78
N THR A 205 -22.67 16.08 -24.26
CA THR A 205 -21.45 16.61 -23.65
C THR A 205 -21.74 17.26 -22.30
N GLU A 206 -22.86 17.97 -22.19
CA GLU A 206 -23.26 18.69 -20.98
C GLU A 206 -23.89 17.78 -19.91
N ASP A 207 -24.89 16.99 -20.31
CA ASP A 207 -25.77 16.22 -19.44
C ASP A 207 -25.36 14.74 -19.47
N ALA A 208 -25.02 14.18 -18.31
CA ALA A 208 -24.68 12.77 -18.20
C ALA A 208 -25.92 11.87 -18.31
N SER A 209 -27.13 12.40 -18.07
CA SER A 209 -28.38 11.63 -18.16
C SER A 209 -28.74 11.36 -19.63
N GLY A 210 -28.41 10.15 -20.10
CA GLY A 210 -28.60 9.74 -21.50
C GLY A 210 -27.40 10.02 -22.41
N ARG A 211 -26.22 10.32 -21.85
CA ARG A 211 -24.97 10.46 -22.61
C ARG A 211 -24.55 9.13 -23.24
N SER A 212 -24.37 9.13 -24.56
CA SER A 212 -23.66 8.06 -25.26
C SER A 212 -22.23 8.51 -25.56
N ILE A 213 -21.28 8.03 -24.75
CA ILE A 213 -19.84 8.36 -24.93
C ILE A 213 -19.37 8.01 -26.34
N PRO A 214 -19.63 6.80 -26.90
CA PRO A 214 -19.16 6.46 -28.23
C PRO A 214 -19.70 7.37 -29.34
N LEU A 215 -20.93 7.88 -29.18
CA LEU A 215 -21.53 8.77 -30.17
C LEU A 215 -20.85 10.14 -30.17
N VAL A 216 -20.57 10.69 -28.98
CA VAL A 216 -19.84 11.95 -28.84
C VAL A 216 -18.41 11.78 -29.35
N GLU A 217 -17.74 10.68 -29.00
CA GLU A 217 -16.38 10.38 -29.47
C GLU A 217 -16.31 10.24 -30.99
N GLN A 218 -17.25 9.52 -31.60
CA GLN A 218 -17.29 9.34 -33.06
C GLN A 218 -17.46 10.68 -33.79
N TYR A 219 -18.35 11.54 -33.31
CA TYR A 219 -18.55 12.87 -33.88
C TYR A 219 -17.28 13.72 -33.77
N MET A 220 -16.69 13.75 -32.56
CA MET A 220 -15.49 14.55 -32.28
C MET A 220 -14.24 14.03 -33.02
N ALA A 221 -14.11 12.70 -33.18
CA ALA A 221 -13.04 12.10 -33.98
C ALA A 221 -13.10 12.57 -35.43
N GLY A 222 -14.30 12.58 -36.04
CA GLY A 222 -14.51 13.11 -37.39
C GLY A 222 -14.17 14.60 -37.50
N ARG A 223 -14.57 15.39 -36.48
CA ARG A 223 -14.25 16.82 -36.41
C ARG A 223 -12.74 17.07 -36.32
N TRP A 224 -12.04 16.42 -35.40
CA TRP A 224 -10.60 16.61 -35.21
C TRP A 224 -9.77 16.02 -36.34
N GLN A 225 -10.23 14.96 -37.01
CA GLN A 225 -9.59 14.45 -38.22
C GLN A 225 -9.58 15.50 -39.34
N LYS A 226 -10.66 16.29 -39.48
CA LYS A 226 -10.74 17.38 -40.45
C LYS A 226 -9.88 18.58 -40.04
N ALA A 227 -9.86 18.92 -38.75
CA ALA A 227 -9.12 20.08 -38.24
C ALA A 227 -7.60 19.84 -38.17
N PHE A 228 -7.18 18.61 -37.87
CA PHE A 228 -5.79 18.23 -37.66
C PHE A 228 -5.41 17.02 -38.54
N PRO A 229 -5.44 17.16 -39.88
CA PRO A 229 -5.05 16.07 -40.78
C PRO A 229 -3.59 15.68 -40.52
N GLU A 230 -3.31 14.37 -40.55
CA GLU A 230 -1.98 13.76 -40.32
C GLU A 230 -1.38 13.95 -38.90
N GLN A 231 -2.08 14.64 -38.00
CA GLN A 231 -1.63 14.87 -36.62
C GLN A 231 -2.25 13.86 -35.65
N GLY A 232 -2.02 12.57 -35.89
CA GLY A 232 -2.65 11.47 -35.13
C GLY A 232 -2.41 11.54 -33.62
N GLN A 233 -1.24 12.03 -33.19
CA GLN A 233 -0.92 12.17 -31.76
C GLN A 233 -1.80 13.22 -31.05
N ILE A 234 -2.05 14.36 -31.70
CA ILE A 234 -2.93 15.43 -31.18
C ILE A 234 -4.35 14.92 -31.08
N GLN A 235 -4.85 14.25 -32.12
CA GLN A 235 -6.17 13.65 -32.12
C GLN A 235 -6.33 12.64 -30.98
N GLN A 236 -5.36 11.73 -30.80
CA GLN A 236 -5.39 10.73 -29.74
C GLN A 236 -5.41 11.37 -28.35
N GLN A 237 -4.60 12.41 -28.11
CA GLN A 237 -4.58 13.11 -26.83
C GLN A 237 -5.90 13.82 -26.53
N LEU A 238 -6.45 14.54 -27.52
CA LEU A 238 -7.75 15.18 -27.39
C LEU A 238 -8.85 14.16 -27.06
N MET A 239 -8.84 12.99 -27.70
CA MET A 239 -9.81 11.93 -27.43
C MET A 239 -9.65 11.34 -26.03
N GLN A 240 -8.42 11.16 -25.55
CA GLN A 240 -8.17 10.71 -24.17
C GLN A 240 -8.72 11.70 -23.13
N HIS A 241 -8.53 13.00 -23.36
CA HIS A 241 -9.07 14.03 -22.46
C HIS A 241 -10.59 14.10 -22.53
N LEU A 242 -11.18 13.95 -23.72
CA LEU A 242 -12.64 13.92 -23.89
C LEU A 242 -13.26 12.71 -23.22
N ASP A 243 -12.75 11.50 -23.47
CA ASP A 243 -13.23 10.27 -22.82
C ASP A 243 -13.19 10.42 -21.28
N TYR A 244 -12.06 10.92 -20.75
CA TYR A 244 -11.92 11.13 -19.32
C TYR A 244 -12.94 12.14 -18.78
N ALA A 245 -13.11 13.27 -19.46
CA ALA A 245 -14.10 14.27 -19.09
C ALA A 245 -15.52 13.68 -19.09
N LEU A 246 -15.93 13.03 -20.20
CA LEU A 246 -17.25 12.44 -20.35
C LEU A 246 -17.56 11.32 -19.35
N ARG A 247 -16.54 10.66 -18.79
CA ARG A 247 -16.75 9.64 -17.73
C ARG A 247 -16.85 10.22 -16.33
N HIS A 248 -16.22 11.36 -16.08
CA HIS A 248 -16.01 11.87 -14.72
C HIS A 248 -16.68 13.22 -14.45
N THR A 249 -17.31 13.85 -15.44
CA THR A 249 -17.98 15.14 -15.30
C THR A 249 -19.47 15.07 -15.63
N ASP A 250 -20.25 15.89 -14.93
CA ASP A 250 -21.67 16.09 -15.17
C ASP A 250 -21.98 17.57 -14.89
N TRP A 251 -21.90 18.38 -15.94
CA TRP A 251 -22.14 19.82 -15.82
C TRP A 251 -23.59 20.14 -15.50
N HIS A 252 -24.52 19.39 -16.07
CA HIS A 252 -25.93 19.57 -15.77
C HIS A 252 -26.19 19.41 -14.27
N LYS A 253 -25.70 18.30 -13.68
CA LYS A 253 -25.80 18.07 -12.23
C LYS A 253 -25.07 19.12 -11.41
N ALA A 254 -23.87 19.53 -11.80
CA ALA A 254 -23.11 20.57 -11.10
C ALA A 254 -23.87 21.92 -11.08
N ARG A 255 -24.50 22.31 -12.20
CA ARG A 255 -25.35 23.51 -12.26
C ARG A 255 -26.60 23.39 -11.40
N VAL A 256 -27.26 22.22 -11.38
CA VAL A 256 -28.41 21.96 -10.48
C VAL A 256 -28.00 22.08 -9.01
N GLN A 257 -26.76 21.68 -8.69
CA GLN A 257 -26.17 21.82 -7.35
C GLN A 257 -25.65 23.24 -7.04
N LYS A 258 -25.87 24.21 -7.95
CA LYS A 258 -25.45 25.62 -7.83
C LYS A 258 -23.93 25.82 -7.74
N ASP A 259 -23.16 24.96 -8.40
CA ASP A 259 -21.73 25.17 -8.57
C ASP A 259 -21.48 26.46 -9.39
N PRO A 260 -20.79 27.47 -8.83
CA PRO A 260 -20.58 28.75 -9.51
C PRO A 260 -19.72 28.60 -10.77
N ASP A 261 -18.74 27.70 -10.77
CA ASP A 261 -17.81 27.52 -11.90
C ASP A 261 -18.54 26.87 -13.07
N ALA A 262 -19.35 25.85 -12.80
CA ALA A 262 -20.18 25.18 -13.81
C ALA A 262 -21.22 26.14 -14.42
N ILE A 263 -21.82 27.02 -13.60
CA ILE A 263 -22.77 28.04 -14.08
C ILE A 263 -22.04 29.08 -14.95
N ALA A 264 -20.87 29.55 -14.53
CA ALA A 264 -20.09 30.53 -15.27
C ALA A 264 -19.62 29.97 -16.62
N ALA A 265 -19.10 28.74 -16.65
CA ALA A 265 -18.63 28.06 -17.86
C ALA A 265 -19.76 27.79 -18.87
N TRP A 266 -20.99 27.53 -18.39
CA TRP A 266 -22.15 27.28 -19.26
C TRP A 266 -22.82 28.55 -19.78
N LYS A 267 -22.63 29.69 -19.12
CA LYS A 267 -23.29 30.97 -19.44
C LYS A 267 -23.29 31.33 -20.94
N PRO A 268 -22.20 31.14 -21.72
CA PRO A 268 -22.19 31.45 -23.15
C PRO A 268 -23.14 30.60 -24.00
N PHE A 269 -23.48 29.39 -23.55
CA PHE A 269 -24.28 28.40 -24.29
C PHE A 269 -25.74 28.37 -23.85
N ALA A 270 -26.12 29.18 -22.86
CA ALA A 270 -27.47 29.21 -22.31
C ALA A 270 -28.51 29.87 -23.25
N GLN A 271 -28.06 30.59 -24.29
CA GLN A 271 -28.99 31.23 -25.21
C GLN A 271 -29.52 30.24 -26.25
N PRO A 272 -30.83 30.24 -26.54
CA PRO A 272 -31.40 29.43 -27.60
C PRO A 272 -30.79 29.82 -28.94
N VAL A 273 -30.35 28.81 -29.70
CA VAL A 273 -29.76 29.01 -31.02
C VAL A 273 -30.89 29.35 -31.99
N ALA A 274 -30.85 30.56 -32.54
CA ALA A 274 -31.82 31.07 -33.51
C ALA A 274 -31.79 30.32 -34.84
#